data_AF-A0A383W2L3-F1
#
_entry.id   AF-A0A383W2L3-F1
#
_cell.length_a   1.000
_cell.length_b   1.000
_cell.length_c   1.000
_cell.angle_alpha   90.00
_cell.angle_beta   90.00
_cell.angle_gamma   90.00
#
_symmetry.space_group_name_H-M   'P 1'
#
loop_
_entity.id
_entity.type
_entity.pdbx_description
1 polymer ?
#
loop_
_entity_poly.entity_id
_entity_poly.type
_entity_poly.pdbx_seq_one_letter_code
_entity_poly.pdbx_strand_id
1 'polypeptide(L)'
;MQSIKVQDRLQRHAAACGAQASSCKPVLQTAAVSRRNGLLGLLVLAGGAAVVQPAQAAQPQPEPLTPYMQELLRRSEEKREERYKERLAAYYKKNFKEYFDVEAVDDMTARARGIKPETTAAIKRWMEENK
;
A
#
# COMPACT_ATOMS: atom_id res chain seq x y z
N MET A 1 8.79 24.97 -45.46
CA MET A 1 9.24 23.58 -45.17
C MET A 1 10.39 23.63 -44.18
N GLN A 2 10.17 23.49 -42.86
CA GLN A 2 11.19 23.06 -41.89
C GLN A 2 10.47 22.53 -40.62
N SER A 3 9.66 21.49 -40.77
CA SER A 3 9.04 20.75 -39.65
C SER A 3 9.66 19.38 -39.51
N ILE A 4 10.98 19.29 -39.25
CA ILE A 4 11.64 18.02 -38.96
C ILE A 4 12.81 18.31 -38.03
N LYS A 5 12.60 18.31 -36.70
CA LYS A 5 13.66 18.12 -35.67
C LYS A 5 13.17 18.10 -34.21
N VAL A 6 11.95 17.63 -33.93
CA VAL A 6 11.49 17.46 -32.53
C VAL A 6 11.21 16.00 -32.16
N GLN A 7 11.09 15.08 -33.13
CA GLN A 7 10.82 13.66 -32.84
C GLN A 7 12.06 12.80 -32.53
N ASP A 8 13.27 13.34 -32.67
CA ASP A 8 14.51 12.54 -32.61
C ASP A 8 15.11 12.41 -31.20
N ARG A 9 14.36 12.81 -30.17
CA ARG A 9 14.79 12.75 -28.75
C ARG A 9 14.09 11.65 -27.95
N LEU A 10 13.05 11.02 -28.49
CA LEU A 10 12.24 10.02 -27.77
C LEU A 10 12.62 8.56 -28.08
N GLN A 11 13.58 8.31 -28.98
CA GLN A 11 13.96 6.95 -29.39
C GLN A 11 15.27 6.40 -28.79
N ARG A 12 15.93 7.09 -27.85
CA ARG A 12 17.25 6.68 -27.32
C ARG A 12 17.27 6.05 -25.92
N HIS A 13 16.13 5.55 -25.42
CA HIS A 13 16.08 4.86 -24.11
C HIS A 13 15.41 3.47 -24.15
N ALA A 14 15.33 2.81 -25.31
CA ALA A 14 14.69 1.50 -25.45
C ALA A 14 15.67 0.33 -25.71
N ALA A 15 16.98 0.52 -25.56
CA ALA A 15 17.96 -0.54 -25.82
C ALA A 15 19.08 -0.56 -24.77
N ALA A 16 18.80 -1.18 -23.63
CA ALA A 16 19.81 -1.77 -22.75
C ALA A 16 19.14 -2.78 -21.82
N CYS A 17 18.71 -3.91 -22.39
CA CYS A 17 18.54 -5.13 -21.62
C CYS A 17 19.95 -5.68 -21.38
N GLY A 18 20.38 -5.71 -20.12
CA GLY A 18 21.67 -6.24 -19.71
C GLY A 18 21.57 -6.80 -18.32
N ALA A 19 21.54 -8.14 -18.24
CA ALA A 19 21.44 -8.92 -17.03
C ALA A 19 22.45 -8.51 -15.96
N GLN A 20 22.01 -8.45 -14.71
CA GLN A 20 22.86 -8.76 -13.57
C GLN A 20 21.98 -9.24 -12.41
N ALA A 21 21.99 -10.55 -12.21
CA ALA A 21 21.55 -11.19 -10.99
C ALA A 21 22.45 -10.72 -9.85
N SER A 22 21.88 -10.07 -8.83
CA SER A 22 22.56 -9.81 -7.58
C SER A 22 21.65 -10.14 -6.41
N SER A 23 21.84 -11.38 -5.96
CA SER A 23 21.60 -11.94 -4.63
C SER A 23 20.94 -11.00 -3.60
N CYS A 24 19.64 -11.20 -3.37
CA CYS A 24 19.01 -10.83 -2.11
C CYS A 24 19.62 -11.66 -0.98
N LYS A 25 20.39 -11.04 -0.08
CA LYS A 25 20.69 -11.60 1.23
C LYS A 25 19.64 -11.10 2.23
N PRO A 26 18.72 -11.93 2.74
CA PRO A 26 17.99 -11.56 3.94
C PRO A 26 18.92 -11.68 5.14
N VAL A 27 19.26 -10.54 5.75
CA VAL A 27 19.82 -10.47 7.11
C VAL A 27 18.69 -10.82 8.08
N LEU A 28 18.58 -12.12 8.39
CA LEU A 28 17.78 -12.60 9.52
C LEU A 28 18.66 -12.54 10.77
N GLN A 29 18.47 -11.48 11.57
CA GLN A 29 18.84 -11.50 12.97
C GLN A 29 17.93 -12.49 13.69
N THR A 30 18.45 -13.66 14.04
CA THR A 30 17.81 -14.59 14.97
C THR A 30 18.49 -14.47 16.33
N ALA A 31 17.73 -14.00 17.32
CA ALA A 31 18.12 -14.05 18.71
C ALA A 31 18.33 -15.51 19.13
N ALA A 32 19.50 -15.81 19.69
CA ALA A 32 19.84 -17.12 20.21
C ALA A 32 18.97 -17.44 21.44
N VAL A 33 17.97 -18.31 21.26
CA VAL A 33 17.24 -18.94 22.37
C VAL A 33 17.99 -20.18 22.82
N SER A 34 18.26 -20.21 24.12
CA SER A 34 19.06 -21.18 24.86
C SER A 34 18.55 -22.62 24.72
N ARG A 35 19.53 -23.53 24.62
CA ARG A 35 19.40 -24.98 24.38
C ARG A 35 18.78 -25.71 25.57
N ARG A 36 17.70 -26.49 25.37
CA ARG A 36 17.45 -27.76 26.09
C ARG A 36 16.65 -28.76 25.23
N ASN A 37 17.31 -29.89 24.94
CA ASN A 37 16.87 -31.22 24.50
C ASN A 37 15.43 -31.46 24.03
N GLY A 38 15.32 -31.97 22.80
CA GLY A 38 14.16 -32.70 22.30
C GLY A 38 14.37 -33.12 20.84
N LEU A 39 14.85 -34.35 20.63
CA LEU A 39 14.80 -35.02 19.32
C LEU A 39 13.36 -34.99 18.80
N LEU A 40 13.14 -34.51 17.56
CA LEU A 40 12.11 -35.01 16.66
C LEU A 40 12.25 -34.38 15.25
N GLY A 41 12.75 -35.22 14.34
CA GLY A 41 12.22 -35.44 12.99
C GLY A 41 12.00 -34.24 12.07
N LEU A 42 13.01 -33.95 11.25
CA LEU A 42 12.92 -33.16 10.02
C LEU A 42 11.93 -33.83 9.02
N LEU A 43 10.74 -33.28 8.82
CA LEU A 43 9.82 -33.71 7.75
C LEU A 43 10.17 -32.95 6.47
N VAL A 44 10.78 -33.66 5.50
CA VAL A 44 11.17 -33.14 4.19
C VAL A 44 9.95 -32.95 3.30
N LEU A 45 9.88 -31.78 2.65
CA LEU A 45 8.93 -31.38 1.63
C LEU A 45 8.87 -32.37 0.45
N ALA A 46 7.69 -32.90 0.15
CA ALA A 46 7.33 -33.39 -1.18
C ALA A 46 6.28 -32.44 -1.77
N GLY A 47 6.74 -31.50 -2.61
CA GLY A 47 5.90 -30.61 -3.37
C GLY A 47 5.20 -31.36 -4.50
N GLY A 48 3.92 -31.67 -4.30
CA GLY A 48 2.99 -31.92 -5.39
C GLY A 48 2.24 -30.63 -5.69
N ALA A 49 2.47 -30.04 -6.86
CA ALA A 49 1.70 -28.89 -7.33
C ALA A 49 0.29 -29.35 -7.73
N ALA A 50 -0.59 -29.51 -6.74
CA ALA A 50 -2.02 -29.58 -6.99
C ALA A 50 -2.51 -28.17 -7.29
N VAL A 51 -2.88 -27.92 -8.55
CA VAL A 51 -3.63 -26.71 -8.92
C VAL A 51 -4.98 -26.81 -8.22
N VAL A 52 -5.10 -26.13 -7.07
CA VAL A 52 -6.38 -25.90 -6.42
C VAL A 52 -7.17 -24.97 -7.32
N GLN A 53 -8.09 -25.52 -8.13
CA GLN A 53 -9.11 -24.70 -8.75
C GLN A 53 -9.93 -24.05 -7.62
N PRO A 54 -10.12 -22.73 -7.60
CA PRO A 54 -11.07 -22.13 -6.67
C PRO A 54 -12.43 -22.73 -7.02
N ALA A 55 -12.98 -23.53 -6.10
CA ALA A 55 -14.35 -24.00 -6.20
C ALA A 55 -15.23 -22.77 -6.43
N GLN A 56 -15.88 -22.70 -7.59
CA GLN A 56 -16.91 -21.69 -7.85
C GLN A 56 -18.04 -21.97 -6.85
N ALA A 57 -18.01 -21.25 -5.73
CA ALA A 57 -19.10 -21.24 -4.78
C ALA A 57 -20.38 -20.92 -5.56
N ALA A 58 -21.35 -21.83 -5.49
CA ALA A 58 -22.68 -21.61 -6.04
C ALA A 58 -23.18 -20.24 -5.58
N GLN A 59 -23.48 -19.36 -6.54
CA GLN A 59 -24.05 -18.05 -6.22
C GLN A 59 -25.38 -18.30 -5.49
N PRO A 60 -25.54 -17.82 -4.25
CA PRO A 60 -26.81 -17.96 -3.56
C PRO A 60 -27.90 -17.28 -4.41
N GLN A 61 -28.97 -18.03 -4.70
CA GLN A 61 -30.15 -17.46 -5.35
C GLN A 61 -30.66 -16.30 -4.47
N PRO A 62 -31.05 -15.15 -5.07
CA PRO A 62 -31.47 -14.00 -4.29
C PRO A 62 -32.79 -14.30 -3.58
N GLU A 63 -32.71 -14.60 -2.29
CA GLU A 63 -33.87 -14.65 -1.40
C GLU A 63 -34.56 -13.27 -1.39
N PRO A 64 -35.90 -13.21 -1.40
CA PRO A 64 -36.62 -11.95 -1.38
C PRO A 64 -36.25 -11.13 -0.15
N LEU A 65 -35.79 -9.90 -0.38
CA LEU A 65 -35.35 -8.98 0.67
C LEU A 65 -36.47 -8.69 1.66
N THR A 66 -36.28 -9.10 2.91
CA THR A 66 -37.18 -8.71 4.01
C THR A 66 -37.27 -7.17 4.12
N PRO A 67 -38.39 -6.61 4.61
CA PRO A 67 -38.54 -5.16 4.79
C PRO A 67 -37.41 -4.52 5.62
N TYR A 68 -36.90 -5.27 6.61
CA TYR A 68 -35.76 -4.86 7.42
C TYR A 68 -34.46 -4.74 6.59
N MET A 69 -34.19 -5.70 5.70
CA MET A 69 -33.02 -5.64 4.84
C MET A 69 -33.11 -4.50 3.82
N GLN A 70 -34.30 -4.20 3.31
CA GLN A 70 -34.51 -3.05 2.42
C GLN A 70 -34.18 -1.72 3.13
N GLU A 71 -34.59 -1.57 4.40
CA GLU A 71 -34.26 -0.39 5.20
C GLU A 71 -32.75 -0.29 5.48
N LEU A 72 -32.05 -1.42 5.69
CA LEU A 72 -30.59 -1.43 5.84
C LEU A 72 -29.87 -1.04 4.56
N LEU A 73 -30.34 -1.50 3.39
CA LEU A 73 -29.79 -1.09 2.10
C LEU A 73 -29.98 0.41 1.87
N ARG A 74 -31.19 0.93 2.11
CA ARG A 74 -31.48 2.37 2.02
C ARG A 74 -30.52 3.20 2.88
N ARG A 75 -30.36 2.84 4.17
CA ARG A 75 -29.43 3.53 5.07
C ARG A 75 -27.96 3.42 4.64
N SER A 76 -27.60 2.30 4.03
CA SER A 76 -26.23 2.05 3.55
C SER A 76 -25.92 2.89 2.33
N GLU A 77 -26.88 3.08 1.42
CA GLU A 77 -26.76 3.95 0.26
C GLU A 77 -26.70 5.43 0.66
N GLU A 78 -27.59 5.86 1.55
CA GLU A 78 -27.64 7.25 2.04
C GLU A 78 -26.33 7.70 2.70
N LYS A 79 -25.74 6.83 3.53
CA LYS A 79 -24.50 7.14 4.26
C LYS A 79 -23.24 6.70 3.53
N ARG A 80 -23.35 6.19 2.31
CA ARG A 80 -22.22 5.60 1.58
C ARG A 80 -21.09 6.61 1.40
N GLU A 81 -21.45 7.81 0.98
CA GLU A 81 -20.49 8.89 0.68
C GLU A 81 -19.86 9.46 1.95
N GLU A 82 -20.67 9.70 2.99
CA GLU A 82 -20.19 10.16 4.29
C GLU A 82 -19.16 9.18 4.87
N ARG A 83 -19.53 7.89 4.96
CA ARG A 83 -18.63 6.86 5.46
C ARG A 83 -17.43 6.64 4.56
N TYR A 84 -17.55 6.88 3.25
CA TYR A 84 -16.39 6.81 2.35
C TYR A 84 -15.40 7.93 2.64
N LYS A 85 -15.88 9.17 2.83
CA LYS A 85 -15.05 10.31 3.23
C LYS A 85 -14.39 10.07 4.58
N GLU A 86 -15.12 9.55 5.57
CA GLU A 86 -14.57 9.18 6.88
C GLU A 86 -13.46 8.13 6.76
N ARG A 87 -13.68 7.07 5.96
CA ARG A 87 -12.65 6.05 5.71
C ARG A 87 -11.40 6.63 5.05
N LEU A 88 -11.58 7.51 4.07
CA LEU A 88 -10.46 8.19 3.41
C LEU A 88 -9.71 9.10 4.37
N ALA A 89 -10.41 9.91 5.17
CA ALA A 89 -9.80 10.79 6.16
C ALA A 89 -9.01 9.98 7.20
N ALA A 90 -9.58 8.87 7.70
CA ALA A 90 -8.90 7.97 8.61
C ALA A 90 -7.66 7.33 7.97
N TYR A 91 -7.75 6.92 6.70
CA TYR A 91 -6.62 6.41 5.94
C TYR A 91 -5.51 7.45 5.81
N TYR A 92 -5.83 8.68 5.42
CA TYR A 92 -4.85 9.75 5.30
C TYR A 92 -4.19 10.10 6.63
N LYS A 93 -4.97 10.22 7.70
CA LYS A 93 -4.45 10.44 9.05
C LYS A 93 -3.45 9.37 9.47
N LYS A 94 -3.79 8.09 9.26
CA LYS A 94 -2.90 6.97 9.64
C LYS A 94 -1.64 6.89 8.78
N ASN A 95 -1.74 7.15 7.48
CA ASN A 95 -0.63 6.91 6.55
C ASN A 95 0.28 8.12 6.39
N PHE A 96 -0.25 9.35 6.41
CA PHE A 96 0.56 10.55 6.13
C PHE A 96 1.20 11.17 7.36
N LYS A 97 0.72 10.86 8.56
CA LYS A 97 1.30 11.37 9.79
C LYS A 97 2.79 11.07 9.91
N GLU A 98 3.18 9.81 9.68
CA GLU A 98 4.58 9.38 9.81
C GLU A 98 5.50 10.01 8.75
N TYR A 99 5.02 10.23 7.53
CA TYR A 99 5.79 10.95 6.52
C TYR A 99 6.01 12.42 6.93
N PHE A 100 4.97 13.11 7.39
CA PHE A 100 5.11 14.51 7.81
C PHE A 100 5.95 14.68 9.08
N ASP A 101 5.90 13.70 9.99
CA ASP A 101 6.79 13.58 11.14
C ASP A 101 8.27 13.38 10.76
N VAL A 102 8.62 13.18 9.49
CA VAL A 102 10.02 13.10 9.00
C VAL A 102 10.35 14.26 8.05
N GLU A 103 9.41 14.63 7.20
CA GLU A 103 9.59 15.63 6.14
C GLU A 103 9.49 17.08 6.65
N ALA A 104 8.65 17.33 7.66
CA ALA A 104 8.26 18.67 8.11
C ALA A 104 8.49 18.93 9.61
N VAL A 105 9.37 18.14 10.24
CA VAL A 105 9.75 18.27 11.67
C VAL A 105 10.23 19.68 11.98
N ASP A 106 11.18 20.17 11.17
CA ASP A 106 11.76 21.49 11.29
C ASP A 106 11.85 22.17 9.92
N ASP A 107 11.95 23.49 9.94
CA ASP A 107 11.98 24.29 8.71
C ASP A 107 13.28 24.09 7.92
N MET A 108 14.35 23.61 8.58
CA MET A 108 15.65 23.38 7.96
C MET A 108 15.64 22.11 7.10
N THR A 109 15.07 21.02 7.62
CA THR A 109 14.87 19.75 6.94
C THR A 109 13.88 19.91 5.79
N ALA A 110 12.78 20.62 6.03
CA ALA A 110 11.81 20.92 4.99
C ALA A 110 12.43 21.72 3.83
N ARG A 111 13.24 22.74 4.14
CA ARG A 111 13.98 23.52 3.14
C ARG A 111 15.04 22.69 2.41
N ALA A 112 15.78 21.83 3.13
CA ALA A 112 16.77 20.94 2.54
C ALA A 112 16.15 19.95 1.54
N ARG A 113 14.89 19.57 1.75
CA ARG A 113 14.11 18.72 0.84
C ARG A 113 13.33 19.51 -0.22
N GLY A 114 13.51 20.82 -0.29
CA GLY A 114 12.89 21.68 -1.30
C GLY A 114 11.40 21.96 -1.06
N ILE A 115 10.89 21.70 0.15
CA ILE A 115 9.51 22.01 0.52
C ILE A 115 9.38 23.52 0.72
N LYS A 116 8.39 24.12 0.05
CA LYS A 116 8.09 25.55 0.19
C LYS A 116 7.61 25.84 1.62
N PRO A 117 7.96 27.01 2.18
CA PRO A 117 7.56 27.36 3.55
C PRO A 117 6.04 27.36 3.76
N GLU A 118 5.27 27.77 2.75
CA GLU A 118 3.81 27.71 2.77
C GLU A 118 3.28 26.26 2.91
N THR A 119 3.91 25.33 2.20
CA THR A 119 3.59 23.89 2.27
C THR A 119 3.96 23.32 3.62
N THR A 120 5.13 23.68 4.17
CA THR A 120 5.54 23.30 5.52
C THR A 120 4.55 23.80 6.58
N ALA A 121 4.09 25.04 6.46
CA ALA A 121 3.07 25.60 7.35
C ALA A 121 1.73 24.87 7.24
N ALA A 122 1.30 24.53 6.02
CA ALA A 122 0.08 23.75 5.80
C ALA A 122 0.19 22.34 6.39
N ILE A 123 1.34 21.67 6.23
CA ILE A 123 1.60 20.34 6.81
C ILE A 123 1.55 20.40 8.34
N LYS A 124 2.19 21.41 8.95
CA LYS A 124 2.15 21.59 10.41
C LYS A 124 0.73 21.80 10.93
N ARG A 125 -0.07 22.65 10.28
CA ARG A 125 -1.49 22.84 10.62
C ARG A 125 -2.28 21.54 10.50
N TRP A 126 -2.09 20.81 9.41
CA TRP A 126 -2.76 19.52 9.21
C TRP A 126 -2.39 18.51 10.30
N MET A 127 -1.10 18.45 10.70
CA MET A 127 -0.65 17.60 11.80
C MET A 127 -1.24 18.00 13.15
N GLU A 128 -1.48 19.30 13.37
CA GLU A 128 -2.16 19.78 14.58
C GLU A 128 -3.63 19.41 14.64
N GLU A 129 -4.33 19.53 13.51
CA GLU A 129 -5.75 19.16 13.38
C GLU A 129 -5.96 17.64 13.43
N ASN A 130 -4.96 16.85 13.02
CA ASN A 130 -5.06 15.40 12.86
C ASN A 130 -4.18 14.60 13.84
N LYS A 131 -3.91 15.14 15.05
CA LYS A 131 -3.18 14.43 16.11
C LYS A 131 -3.82 13.12 16.53
#